data_AF-F2BD70-F1
#
_entry.id   AF-F2BD70-F1
#
_cell.length_a   1.000
_cell.length_b   1.000
_cell.length_c   1.000
_cell.angle_alpha   90.00
_cell.angle_beta   90.00
_cell.angle_gamma   90.00
#
_symmetry.space_group_name_H-M   'P 1'
#
loop_
_entity.id
_entity.type
_entity.pdbx_description
1 polymer ?
#
loop_
_entity_poly.entity_id
_entity_poly.type
_entity_poly.pdbx_seq_one_letter_code
_entity_poly.pdbx_strand_id
1 'polypeptide(L)'
;MRAKTACTNPFGGGASAPVIRGQEGVRVKMLQNGSDVVDMSAISPDHVVAADTLLAKQVEIVRGTPTLLYSSASPAGVVNITDSRIPEKVPEKGYEGEVFVRADSASKERAATAGLTLGLGSRVALRLEGLSRKSDLYKVPGVKLEETVYRLPDSNNKSHVGTLGLSYAGEKGYLGAAYSCRNDDYGVVGHNHMYDPCSAHIFNPENRTTFENRDYLLMYPHLMDGSDLIRELHFHCGTPHEENKPHSHDNIYGHHHDHSSPGPQIALFSRRFDVRGEWRQPFAGLDKLKISAAHADYLHDELHDGKFYTDPLYPEAEQKRRADTAAARKGKPETVFANKGFNARIEAYHSPIGSLKGLIGAQYQTQKSSAVRLMEDRDVEKNRFALVPNTDKRASIFALEQLKLGSLTLEAGARWERQRIPVHYDRAALDEFIRRHTTPFRRSAKPNLADRRESAFSYSGTLLWDFTPANRLSLTASHNERLPAPMELYYHGKHLAIQSFEHGNKELKKERSDNFEIGLAHDSGRLHYKISVYHNRFANYIHNENLHRSGNLFIRRYNQTPARFTGAEGEIGWRITPKHDITLFGDFVKGRLKNLPAITGEKIYSREEDCEDEDGEPTYCVLGTDTISPPNRNA
;
A
#
# COMPACT_ATOMS: atom_id res chain seq x y z
N MET A 1 -21.07 -9.16 10.05
CA MET A 1 -20.70 -8.50 8.78
C MET A 1 -20.34 -9.57 7.76
N ARG A 2 -20.94 -9.58 6.56
CA ARG A 2 -20.59 -10.52 5.47
C ARG A 2 -19.96 -9.71 4.35
N ALA A 3 -18.71 -9.28 4.52
CA ALA A 3 -17.87 -8.84 3.41
C ALA A 3 -17.25 -10.12 2.81
N LYS A 4 -17.90 -10.70 1.80
CA LYS A 4 -17.56 -12.03 1.26
C LYS A 4 -16.83 -12.02 -0.09
N THR A 5 -16.60 -10.84 -0.68
CA THR A 5 -15.96 -10.69 -2.01
C THR A 5 -14.76 -9.74 -1.97
N ALA A 6 -13.86 -9.98 -1.01
CA ALA A 6 -12.53 -9.40 -1.00
C ALA A 6 -11.51 -10.53 -0.84
N CYS A 7 -10.54 -10.60 -1.75
CA CYS A 7 -9.36 -11.43 -1.57
C CYS A 7 -8.35 -10.65 -0.73
N THR A 8 -7.35 -11.34 -0.20
CA THR A 8 -6.23 -10.71 0.51
C THR A 8 -4.95 -10.92 -0.28
N ASN A 9 -4.02 -9.99 -0.17
CA ASN A 9 -2.62 -10.16 -0.53
C ASN A 9 -1.83 -10.45 0.77
N PRO A 10 -1.78 -11.71 1.23
CA PRO A 10 -1.07 -12.07 2.45
C PRO A 10 0.43 -12.10 2.16
N PHE A 11 1.20 -11.34 2.93
CA PHE A 11 2.66 -11.45 2.90
C PHE A 11 3.15 -12.48 3.94
N GLY A 12 2.50 -12.53 5.10
CA GLY A 12 2.80 -13.48 6.17
C GLY A 12 1.78 -13.39 7.30
N GLY A 13 2.09 -13.96 8.47
CA GLY A 13 1.22 -13.84 9.65
C GLY A 13 1.08 -12.40 10.18
N GLY A 14 2.06 -11.55 9.88
CA GLY A 14 2.15 -10.15 10.30
C GLY A 14 1.35 -9.15 9.46
N ALA A 15 1.37 -9.32 8.14
CA ALA A 15 0.82 -8.34 7.21
C ALA A 15 -0.01 -8.97 6.09
N SER A 16 -1.12 -8.31 5.77
CA SER A 16 -2.01 -8.65 4.68
C SER A 16 -2.81 -7.41 4.29
N ALA A 17 -2.88 -7.11 3.00
CA ALA A 17 -3.70 -6.03 2.46
C ALA A 17 -4.95 -6.57 1.73
N PRO A 18 -6.09 -5.87 1.75
CA PRO A 18 -7.27 -6.28 0.98
C PRO A 18 -7.07 -6.00 -0.52
N VAL A 19 -7.43 -6.99 -1.34
CA VAL A 19 -7.54 -6.89 -2.80
C VAL A 19 -9.03 -6.89 -3.17
N ILE A 20 -9.50 -5.77 -3.70
CA ILE A 20 -10.90 -5.58 -4.09
C ILE A 20 -10.97 -5.43 -5.61
N ARG A 21 -11.67 -6.35 -6.28
CA ARG A 21 -11.83 -6.34 -7.76
C ARG A 21 -10.48 -6.26 -8.50
N GLY A 22 -9.49 -7.00 -7.99
CA GLY A 22 -8.13 -7.03 -8.52
C GLY A 22 -7.32 -5.74 -8.33
N GLN A 23 -7.78 -4.83 -7.47
CA GLN A 23 -7.05 -3.61 -7.09
C GLN A 23 -6.59 -3.69 -5.64
N GLU A 24 -5.45 -3.08 -5.35
CA GLU A 24 -4.85 -3.01 -4.02
C GLU A 24 -4.02 -1.72 -3.84
N GLY A 25 -3.33 -1.58 -2.69
CA GLY A 25 -2.45 -0.46 -2.39
C GLY A 25 -3.18 0.88 -2.47
N VAL A 26 -2.59 1.85 -3.18
CA VAL A 26 -3.12 3.21 -3.34
C VAL A 26 -4.49 3.30 -4.03
N ARG A 27 -5.03 2.20 -4.57
CA ARG A 27 -6.36 2.15 -5.23
C ARG A 27 -7.49 1.67 -4.32
N VAL A 28 -7.16 1.13 -3.14
CA VAL A 28 -8.12 0.79 -2.08
C VAL A 28 -7.84 1.70 -0.90
N LYS A 29 -8.75 2.64 -0.62
CA LYS A 29 -8.53 3.58 0.49
C LYS A 29 -8.85 2.90 1.81
N MET A 30 -7.82 2.72 2.63
CA MET A 30 -7.96 2.26 4.01
C MET A 30 -8.22 3.47 4.92
N LEU A 31 -9.26 3.38 5.74
CA LEU A 31 -9.65 4.41 6.71
C LEU A 31 -9.90 3.80 8.08
N GLN A 32 -9.66 4.61 9.10
CA GLN A 32 -10.12 4.37 10.45
C GLN A 32 -11.00 5.55 10.86
N ASN A 33 -12.26 5.26 11.17
CA ASN A 33 -13.25 6.26 11.57
C ASN A 33 -13.37 7.43 10.56
N GLY A 34 -13.26 7.14 9.27
CA GLY A 34 -13.36 8.13 8.19
C GLY A 34 -12.10 8.97 7.93
N SER A 35 -11.02 8.74 8.68
CA SER A 35 -9.70 9.38 8.52
C SER A 35 -8.65 8.38 8.02
N ASP A 36 -7.62 8.86 7.34
CA ASP A 36 -6.49 8.03 6.89
C ASP A 36 -5.87 7.25 8.05
N VAL A 37 -5.49 6.00 7.80
CA VAL A 37 -4.81 5.14 8.79
C VAL A 37 -3.41 5.69 9.12
N VAL A 38 -2.71 6.25 8.13
CA VAL A 38 -1.32 6.74 8.21
C VAL A 38 -0.37 5.59 8.57
N ASP A 39 -0.04 4.79 7.56
CA ASP A 39 0.91 3.69 7.63
C ASP A 39 1.77 3.65 6.35
N MET A 40 2.51 2.56 6.14
CA MET A 40 3.31 2.32 4.94
C MET A 40 2.82 1.12 4.11
N SER A 41 1.61 0.62 4.36
CA SER A 41 1.01 -0.54 3.66
C SER A 41 0.75 -0.29 2.17
N ALA A 42 0.71 0.97 1.77
CA ALA A 42 0.58 1.35 0.36
C ALA A 42 1.91 1.26 -0.42
N ILE A 43 3.07 1.14 0.25
CA ILE A 43 4.38 0.94 -0.40
C ILE A 43 4.48 -0.50 -0.88
N SER A 44 4.24 -1.43 0.04
CA SER A 44 4.51 -2.84 -0.16
C SER A 44 3.62 -3.68 0.76
N PRO A 45 3.19 -4.89 0.33
CA PRO A 45 2.27 -5.74 1.09
C PRO A 45 2.87 -6.36 2.37
N ASP A 46 4.19 -6.30 2.55
CA ASP A 46 4.86 -6.73 3.77
C ASP A 46 4.62 -5.78 4.95
N HIS A 47 4.20 -4.55 4.69
CA HIS A 47 3.83 -3.60 5.73
C HIS A 47 2.35 -3.74 6.11
N VAL A 48 2.10 -4.01 7.39
CA VAL A 48 0.73 -4.15 7.91
C VAL A 48 -0.10 -2.86 7.76
N VAL A 49 -1.38 -3.01 7.41
CA VAL A 49 -2.36 -1.92 7.54
C VAL A 49 -2.57 -1.64 9.03
N ALA A 50 -2.26 -0.43 9.49
CA ALA A 50 -2.24 -0.10 10.92
C ALA A 50 -3.63 0.19 11.52
N ALA A 51 -4.61 -0.66 11.20
CA ALA A 51 -5.96 -0.61 11.73
C ALA A 51 -6.43 -2.00 12.20
N ASP A 52 -7.19 -2.04 13.30
CA ASP A 52 -7.48 -3.28 14.03
C ASP A 52 -8.93 -3.73 13.86
N THR A 53 -9.14 -4.83 13.15
CA THR A 53 -10.48 -5.39 12.93
C THR A 53 -11.01 -6.15 14.15
N LEU A 54 -10.15 -6.59 15.07
CA LEU A 54 -10.55 -7.28 16.31
C LEU A 54 -11.11 -6.33 17.38
N LEU A 55 -10.78 -5.04 17.30
CA LEU A 55 -11.36 -3.96 18.13
C LEU A 55 -12.44 -3.18 17.38
N ALA A 56 -12.72 -3.53 16.12
CA ALA A 56 -13.67 -2.82 15.31
C ALA A 56 -15.11 -3.13 15.74
N LYS A 57 -15.92 -2.08 15.78
CA LYS A 57 -17.38 -2.19 15.82
C LYS A 57 -17.91 -2.61 14.44
N GLN A 58 -17.31 -2.10 13.37
CA GLN A 58 -17.70 -2.36 11.99
C GLN A 58 -16.53 -2.20 11.02
N VAL A 59 -16.59 -2.92 9.89
CA VAL A 59 -15.69 -2.79 8.73
C VAL A 59 -16.50 -2.51 7.47
N GLU A 60 -16.67 -1.25 7.14
CA GLU A 60 -17.50 -0.78 6.03
C GLU A 60 -16.74 -0.86 4.70
N ILE A 61 -17.33 -1.54 3.70
CA ILE A 61 -16.84 -1.50 2.31
C ILE A 61 -17.77 -0.58 1.53
N VAL A 62 -17.33 0.65 1.30
CA VAL A 62 -18.09 1.69 0.61
C VAL A 62 -17.80 1.64 -0.88
N ARG A 63 -18.86 1.65 -1.69
CA ARG A 63 -18.83 1.62 -3.15
C ARG A 63 -19.81 2.66 -3.71
N GLY A 64 -19.63 2.97 -5.00
CA GLY A 64 -20.44 3.95 -5.71
C GLY A 64 -20.13 5.39 -5.32
N THR A 65 -21.12 6.26 -5.51
CA THR A 65 -20.98 7.71 -5.35
C THR A 65 -20.43 8.16 -3.98
N PRO A 66 -20.80 7.54 -2.84
CA PRO A 66 -20.26 7.91 -1.53
C PRO A 66 -18.73 7.74 -1.36
N THR A 67 -18.04 7.00 -2.24
CA THR A 67 -16.56 6.87 -2.17
C THR A 67 -15.84 8.21 -2.33
N LEU A 68 -16.42 9.15 -3.09
CA LEU A 68 -15.88 10.49 -3.32
C LEU A 68 -15.86 11.37 -2.07
N LEU A 69 -16.58 10.98 -1.02
CA LEU A 69 -16.47 11.64 0.28
C LEU A 69 -15.10 11.45 0.92
N TYR A 70 -14.36 10.41 0.52
CA TYR A 70 -13.12 10.01 1.18
C TYR A 70 -11.90 10.11 0.28
N SER A 71 -12.05 9.84 -1.02
CA SER A 71 -10.91 9.70 -1.92
C SER A 71 -11.30 9.89 -3.39
N SER A 72 -10.45 10.58 -4.15
CA SER A 72 -10.51 10.58 -5.63
C SER A 72 -9.91 9.31 -6.24
N ALA A 73 -9.26 8.48 -5.41
CA ALA A 73 -8.36 7.39 -5.78
C ALA A 73 -8.90 6.01 -5.37
N SER A 74 -10.19 5.75 -5.55
CA SER A 74 -10.80 4.52 -5.04
C SER A 74 -11.81 3.88 -6.00
N PRO A 75 -11.42 3.59 -7.26
CA PRO A 75 -12.32 2.92 -8.21
C PRO A 75 -12.74 1.52 -7.74
N ALA A 76 -11.97 0.88 -6.85
CA ALA A 76 -12.32 -0.39 -6.23
C ALA A 76 -13.20 -0.26 -4.98
N GLY A 77 -13.17 0.89 -4.32
CA GLY A 77 -13.89 1.16 -3.08
C GLY A 77 -13.02 1.63 -1.94
N VAL A 78 -13.68 1.94 -0.83
CA VAL A 78 -13.10 2.43 0.41
C VAL A 78 -13.39 1.41 1.50
N VAL A 79 -12.39 1.05 2.30
CA VAL A 79 -12.55 0.20 3.48
C VAL A 79 -12.40 1.07 4.72
N ASN A 80 -13.50 1.28 5.45
CA ASN A 80 -13.53 2.10 6.65
C ASN A 80 -13.78 1.24 7.89
N ILE A 81 -12.79 1.19 8.77
CA ILE A 81 -12.86 0.48 10.04
C ILE A 81 -13.37 1.46 11.09
N THR A 82 -14.54 1.19 11.64
CA THR A 82 -15.14 2.00 12.70
C THR A 82 -15.02 1.30 14.04
N ASP A 83 -14.65 2.06 15.07
CA ASP A 83 -14.44 1.55 16.43
C ASP A 83 -15.07 2.47 17.47
N SER A 84 -15.00 2.03 18.72
CA SER A 84 -15.62 2.70 19.88
C SER A 84 -14.64 3.60 20.63
N ARG A 85 -13.48 3.95 20.04
CA ARG A 85 -12.40 4.69 20.73
C ARG A 85 -12.85 6.02 21.34
N ILE A 86 -13.78 6.71 20.69
CA ILE A 86 -14.44 7.92 21.20
C ILE A 86 -15.92 7.56 21.33
N PRO A 87 -16.44 7.37 22.56
CA PRO A 87 -17.86 7.11 22.76
C PRO A 87 -18.72 8.25 22.25
N GLU A 88 -19.83 7.92 21.60
CA GLU A 88 -20.78 8.90 21.07
C GLU A 88 -21.94 9.17 22.04
N LYS A 89 -22.06 8.34 23.08
CA LYS A 89 -23.07 8.43 24.14
C LYS A 89 -22.53 7.84 25.45
N VAL A 90 -23.12 8.24 26.57
CA VAL A 90 -22.89 7.62 27.88
C VAL A 90 -23.66 6.28 27.94
N PRO A 91 -23.05 5.18 28.42
CA PRO A 91 -23.77 3.91 28.58
C PRO A 91 -24.98 4.04 29.51
N GLU A 92 -26.10 3.40 29.17
CA GLU A 92 -27.37 3.52 29.91
C GLU A 92 -27.25 3.08 31.38
N LYS A 93 -26.45 2.04 31.66
CA LYS A 93 -26.18 1.54 33.02
C LYS A 93 -25.01 2.24 33.71
N GLY A 94 -24.44 3.27 33.08
CA GLY A 94 -23.20 3.92 33.51
C GLY A 94 -21.93 3.15 33.15
N TYR A 95 -22.03 1.93 32.62
CA TYR A 95 -20.90 1.17 32.10
C TYR A 95 -21.33 0.24 30.96
N GLU A 96 -20.38 -0.11 30.09
CA GLU A 96 -20.51 -1.12 29.03
C GLU A 96 -19.13 -1.76 28.82
N GLY A 97 -19.06 -3.08 28.66
CA GLY A 97 -17.79 -3.76 28.49
C GLY A 97 -17.90 -4.99 27.61
N GLU A 98 -16.80 -5.32 26.96
CA GLU A 98 -16.66 -6.48 26.10
C GLU A 98 -15.28 -7.13 26.31
N VAL A 99 -15.24 -8.45 26.27
CA VAL A 99 -14.01 -9.23 26.29
C VAL A 99 -14.13 -10.31 25.23
N PHE A 100 -13.11 -10.43 24.40
CA PHE A 100 -13.02 -11.47 23.39
C PHE A 100 -11.69 -12.20 23.54
N VAL A 101 -11.73 -13.52 23.51
CA VAL A 101 -10.53 -14.36 23.54
C VAL A 101 -10.62 -15.38 22.40
N ARG A 102 -9.49 -15.61 21.74
CA ARG A 102 -9.35 -16.56 20.64
C ARG A 102 -8.05 -17.35 20.79
N ALA A 103 -8.12 -18.63 20.46
CA ALA A 103 -6.96 -19.47 20.26
C ALA A 103 -7.02 -20.15 18.89
N ASP A 104 -5.86 -20.40 18.28
CA ASP A 104 -5.73 -21.10 17.00
C ASP A 104 -4.65 -22.19 17.11
N SER A 105 -4.92 -23.41 16.65
CA SER A 105 -3.98 -24.52 16.78
C SER A 105 -2.93 -24.61 15.67
N ALA A 106 -3.21 -24.01 14.49
CA ALA A 106 -2.32 -24.05 13.34
C ALA A 106 -1.12 -23.12 13.54
N SER A 107 -1.36 -21.94 14.10
CA SER A 107 -0.36 -20.91 14.40
C SER A 107 -0.04 -20.79 15.89
N LYS A 108 -0.66 -21.62 16.74
CA LYS A 108 -0.62 -21.51 18.22
C LYS A 108 -1.02 -20.10 18.70
N GLU A 109 -1.89 -19.42 17.96
CA GLU A 109 -2.32 -18.06 18.28
C GLU A 109 -3.00 -18.02 19.64
N ARG A 110 -2.73 -16.93 20.37
CA ARG A 110 -3.50 -16.47 21.51
C ARG A 110 -3.78 -15.00 21.28
N ALA A 111 -5.06 -14.66 21.14
CA ALA A 111 -5.52 -13.28 20.99
C ALA A 111 -6.55 -12.97 22.07
N ALA A 112 -6.43 -11.80 22.67
CA ALA A 112 -7.40 -11.27 23.63
C ALA A 112 -7.65 -9.79 23.33
N THR A 113 -8.91 -9.38 23.38
CA THR A 113 -9.31 -7.98 23.42
C THR A 113 -10.17 -7.73 24.65
N ALA A 114 -10.05 -6.52 25.20
CA ALA A 114 -10.89 -6.05 26.27
C ALA A 114 -11.23 -4.59 26.01
N GLY A 115 -12.49 -4.22 26.20
CA GLY A 115 -12.99 -2.87 26.08
C GLY A 115 -13.94 -2.54 27.23
N LEU A 116 -13.78 -1.36 27.82
CA LEU A 116 -14.61 -0.85 28.91
C LEU A 116 -14.94 0.62 28.66
N THR A 117 -16.22 0.94 28.64
CA THR A 117 -16.74 2.30 28.59
C THR A 117 -17.41 2.62 29.92
N LEU A 118 -17.00 3.71 30.56
CA LEU A 118 -17.53 4.18 31.85
C LEU A 118 -18.17 5.56 31.70
N GLY A 119 -19.37 5.73 32.24
CA GLY A 119 -20.02 7.02 32.39
C GLY A 119 -19.48 7.74 33.63
N LEU A 120 -18.84 8.90 33.41
CA LEU A 120 -18.38 9.80 34.47
C LEU A 120 -19.43 10.91 34.67
N GLY A 121 -20.60 10.53 35.19
CA GLY A 121 -21.79 11.38 35.24
C GLY A 121 -22.67 11.21 34.00
N SER A 122 -23.55 12.19 33.74
CA SER A 122 -24.59 12.07 32.70
C SER A 122 -24.15 12.43 31.28
N ARG A 123 -22.98 13.06 31.12
CA ARG A 123 -22.51 13.58 29.82
C ARG A 123 -21.09 13.22 29.45
N VAL A 124 -20.31 12.63 30.35
CA VAL A 124 -18.90 12.28 30.08
C VAL A 124 -18.79 10.77 30.01
N ALA A 125 -18.13 10.27 28.96
CA ALA A 125 -17.81 8.85 28.83
C ALA A 125 -16.31 8.65 28.58
N LEU A 126 -15.72 7.77 29.38
CA LEU A 126 -14.34 7.30 29.29
C LEU A 126 -14.33 5.92 28.61
N ARG A 127 -13.44 5.71 27.64
CA ARG A 127 -13.19 4.42 26.99
C ARG A 127 -11.76 3.96 27.28
N LEU A 128 -11.62 2.72 27.68
CA LEU A 128 -10.37 1.99 27.75
C LEU A 128 -10.52 0.75 26.88
N GLU A 129 -9.61 0.52 25.95
CA GLU A 129 -9.58 -0.72 25.18
C GLU A 129 -8.16 -1.17 24.87
N GLY A 130 -8.00 -2.48 24.72
CA GLY A 130 -6.71 -3.06 24.40
C GLY A 130 -6.83 -4.38 23.67
N LEU A 131 -5.78 -4.69 22.92
CA LEU A 131 -5.61 -5.93 22.18
C LEU A 131 -4.22 -6.47 22.47
N SER A 132 -4.15 -7.79 22.64
CA SER A 132 -2.90 -8.53 22.72
C SER A 132 -3.04 -9.77 21.85
N ARG A 133 -2.14 -9.92 20.88
CA ARG A 133 -2.07 -11.06 19.98
C ARG A 133 -0.65 -11.59 19.94
N LYS A 134 -0.51 -12.91 20.00
CA LYS A 134 0.74 -13.61 19.73
C LYS A 134 0.44 -14.87 18.94
N SER A 135 1.15 -15.10 17.84
CA SER A 135 1.15 -16.34 17.07
C SER A 135 2.58 -16.75 16.72
N ASP A 136 2.81 -18.05 16.79
CA ASP A 136 4.05 -18.67 16.33
C ASP A 136 3.98 -18.90 14.80
N LEU A 137 4.98 -19.60 14.26
CA LEU A 137 4.98 -20.06 12.87
C LEU A 137 3.74 -20.91 12.56
N TYR A 138 3.04 -20.62 11.47
CA TYR A 138 1.82 -21.34 11.11
C TYR A 138 2.12 -22.62 10.34
N LYS A 139 1.30 -23.65 10.58
CA LYS A 139 1.40 -24.94 9.87
C LYS A 139 1.07 -24.79 8.39
N VAL A 140 1.84 -25.48 7.55
CA VAL A 140 1.61 -25.65 6.11
C VAL A 140 1.54 -27.15 5.77
N PRO A 141 0.84 -27.57 4.71
CA PRO A 141 0.74 -28.99 4.32
C PRO A 141 2.08 -29.67 4.02
N GLY A 142 3.12 -28.88 3.77
CA GLY A 142 4.46 -29.30 3.37
C GLY A 142 4.93 -28.38 2.25
N VAL A 143 5.96 -27.58 2.48
CA VAL A 143 6.58 -26.74 1.46
C VAL A 143 8.00 -27.26 1.24
N LYS A 144 8.34 -27.60 0.01
CA LYS A 144 9.69 -27.99 -0.37
C LYS A 144 10.52 -26.74 -0.58
N LEU A 145 11.38 -26.46 0.39
CA LEU A 145 12.50 -25.54 0.25
C LEU A 145 13.72 -26.43 0.01
N GLU A 146 14.75 -26.32 0.84
CA GLU A 146 15.88 -27.26 0.86
C GLU A 146 15.51 -28.59 1.52
N GLU A 147 14.71 -28.49 2.59
CA GLU A 147 13.99 -29.58 3.22
C GLU A 147 12.48 -29.34 3.14
N THR A 148 11.69 -30.39 3.42
CA THR A 148 10.23 -30.22 3.53
C THR A 148 9.89 -29.67 4.90
N VAL A 149 9.45 -28.41 4.95
CA VAL A 149 9.00 -27.76 6.18
C VAL A 149 7.48 -27.84 6.33
N TYR A 150 7.02 -28.09 7.56
CA TYR A 150 5.59 -28.17 7.90
C TYR A 150 5.10 -26.97 8.71
N ARG A 151 5.99 -26.03 9.02
CA ARG A 151 5.66 -24.69 9.48
C ARG A 151 6.39 -23.71 8.61
N LEU A 152 5.70 -22.65 8.20
CA LEU A 152 6.33 -21.64 7.36
C LEU A 152 7.28 -20.80 8.22
N PRO A 153 8.59 -20.75 7.90
CA PRO A 153 9.54 -19.89 8.61
C PRO A 153 9.12 -18.41 8.53
N ASP A 154 9.50 -17.64 9.54
CA ASP A 154 9.33 -16.17 9.60
C ASP A 154 7.88 -15.70 9.50
N SER A 155 6.93 -16.57 9.83
CA SER A 155 5.50 -16.27 9.76
C SER A 155 4.89 -15.89 11.12
N ASN A 156 5.73 -15.66 12.15
CA ASN A 156 5.29 -15.28 13.49
C ASN A 156 4.76 -13.85 13.52
N ASN A 157 3.89 -13.55 14.49
CA ASN A 157 3.31 -12.22 14.69
C ASN A 157 3.01 -11.99 16.17
N LYS A 158 3.37 -10.81 16.66
CA LYS A 158 2.99 -10.29 17.96
C LYS A 158 2.49 -8.86 17.77
N SER A 159 1.33 -8.55 18.34
CA SER A 159 0.73 -7.22 18.27
C SER A 159 0.10 -6.84 19.60
N HIS A 160 0.35 -5.60 20.02
CA HIS A 160 -0.24 -5.00 21.20
C HIS A 160 -0.80 -3.63 20.87
N VAL A 161 -2.07 -3.41 21.18
CA VAL A 161 -2.76 -2.13 20.98
C VAL A 161 -3.38 -1.70 22.29
N GLY A 162 -3.28 -0.42 22.61
CA GLY A 162 -3.95 0.20 23.75
C GLY A 162 -4.51 1.55 23.35
N THR A 163 -5.76 1.81 23.73
CA THR A 163 -6.46 3.06 23.43
C THR A 163 -7.15 3.60 24.68
N LEU A 164 -7.00 4.91 24.88
CA LEU A 164 -7.70 5.70 25.87
C LEU A 164 -8.53 6.76 25.16
N GLY A 165 -9.83 6.82 25.47
CA GLY A 165 -10.76 7.76 24.89
C GLY A 165 -11.57 8.51 25.92
N LEU A 166 -11.87 9.78 25.65
CA LEU A 166 -12.75 10.60 26.48
C LEU A 166 -13.71 11.39 25.58
N SER A 167 -14.97 11.44 25.96
CA SER A 167 -16.00 12.15 25.20
C SER A 167 -16.96 12.89 26.12
N TYR A 168 -17.43 14.03 25.65
CA TYR A 168 -18.61 14.72 26.13
C TYR A 168 -19.75 14.47 25.15
N ALA A 169 -20.83 13.85 25.60
CA ALA A 169 -21.99 13.48 24.81
C ALA A 169 -23.28 14.02 25.44
N GLY A 170 -24.19 14.47 24.59
CA GLY A 170 -25.52 14.93 24.97
C GLY A 170 -26.50 14.83 23.80
N GLU A 171 -27.70 15.38 23.98
CA GLU A 171 -28.78 15.27 22.97
C GLU A 171 -28.42 15.94 21.63
N LYS A 172 -27.66 17.03 21.67
CA LYS A 172 -27.22 17.77 20.48
C LYS A 172 -25.99 17.17 19.79
N GLY A 173 -25.45 16.06 20.30
CA GLY A 173 -24.31 15.35 19.71
C GLY A 173 -23.16 15.16 20.70
N TYR A 174 -21.93 15.07 20.20
CA TYR A 174 -20.76 14.73 21.01
C TYR A 174 -19.49 15.44 20.53
N LEU A 175 -18.51 15.54 21.43
CA LEU A 175 -17.13 15.90 21.13
C LEU A 175 -16.22 15.04 21.99
N GLY A 176 -15.23 14.41 21.39
CA GLY A 176 -14.28 13.61 22.14
C GLY A 176 -12.93 13.46 21.45
N ALA A 177 -11.99 12.93 22.21
CA ALA A 177 -10.64 12.66 21.78
C ALA A 177 -10.20 11.27 22.22
N ALA A 178 -9.29 10.66 21.47
CA ALA A 178 -8.67 9.39 21.82
C ALA A 178 -7.18 9.39 21.49
N TYR A 179 -6.44 8.63 22.28
CA TYR A 179 -5.04 8.35 22.06
C TYR A 179 -4.83 6.84 22.00
N SER A 180 -4.17 6.37 20.95
CA SER A 180 -3.87 4.96 20.70
C SER A 180 -2.38 4.75 20.52
N CYS A 181 -1.87 3.66 21.08
CA CYS A 181 -0.53 3.14 20.81
C CYS A 181 -0.64 1.74 20.24
N ARG A 182 0.19 1.42 19.24
CA ARG A 182 0.32 0.09 18.66
C ARG A 182 1.80 -0.29 18.55
N ASN A 183 2.11 -1.52 18.92
CA ASN A 183 3.41 -2.16 18.74
C ASN A 183 3.21 -3.49 18.05
N ASP A 184 3.84 -3.69 16.90
CA ASP A 184 3.85 -4.98 16.21
C ASP A 184 5.29 -5.47 16.01
N ASP A 185 5.47 -6.78 16.11
CA ASP A 185 6.71 -7.50 15.86
C ASP A 185 6.35 -8.76 15.09
N TYR A 186 6.77 -8.84 13.83
CA TYR A 186 6.41 -9.95 12.95
C TYR A 186 7.53 -10.30 11.98
N GLY A 187 7.60 -11.56 11.58
CA GLY A 187 8.60 -12.02 10.63
C GLY A 187 8.25 -11.67 9.17
N VAL A 188 9.28 -11.62 8.33
CA VAL A 188 9.20 -11.34 6.89
C VAL A 188 9.43 -12.66 6.13
N VAL A 189 8.34 -13.29 5.69
CA VAL A 189 8.38 -14.57 4.97
C VAL A 189 9.12 -14.42 3.64
N GLY A 190 10.03 -15.35 3.33
CA GLY A 190 10.73 -15.40 2.04
C GLY A 190 11.78 -14.31 1.84
N HIS A 191 12.20 -13.63 2.92
CA HIS A 191 13.30 -12.68 2.88
C HIS A 191 14.62 -13.38 2.52
N ASN A 192 15.41 -12.78 1.63
CA ASN A 192 16.58 -13.43 1.05
C ASN A 192 17.83 -12.54 1.15
N HIS A 193 18.81 -12.98 1.96
CA HIS A 193 20.10 -12.32 2.17
C HIS A 193 21.11 -12.48 1.01
N MET A 194 20.84 -13.33 0.02
CA MET A 194 21.66 -13.49 -1.19
C MET A 194 21.85 -12.17 -1.94
N TYR A 195 20.83 -11.33 -1.92
CA TYR A 195 20.82 -10.08 -2.66
C TYR A 195 21.26 -8.88 -1.83
N ASP A 196 21.64 -9.05 -0.56
CA ASP A 196 22.15 -7.98 0.29
C ASP A 196 23.28 -7.15 -0.32
N PRO A 197 24.34 -7.78 -0.89
CA PRO A 197 25.45 -7.04 -1.50
C PRO A 197 25.09 -6.46 -2.88
N CYS A 198 23.97 -6.87 -3.47
CA CYS A 198 23.57 -6.38 -4.78
C CYS A 198 23.17 -4.91 -4.76
N SER A 199 23.70 -4.15 -5.71
CA SER A 199 23.35 -2.78 -6.03
C SER A 199 22.91 -2.67 -7.49
N ALA A 200 21.87 -1.89 -7.77
CA ALA A 200 21.36 -1.73 -9.13
C ALA A 200 22.14 -0.65 -9.87
N HIS A 201 22.69 -1.00 -11.03
CA HIS A 201 23.29 -0.03 -11.94
C HIS A 201 22.23 0.39 -12.95
N ILE A 202 21.66 1.59 -12.75
CA ILE A 202 20.53 2.07 -13.59
C ILE A 202 20.81 3.39 -14.33
N PHE A 203 21.80 4.17 -13.89
CA PHE A 203 22.25 5.37 -14.59
C PHE A 203 23.78 5.47 -14.50
N ASN A 204 24.41 6.07 -15.52
CA ASN A 204 25.86 6.30 -15.51
C ASN A 204 26.16 7.75 -15.10
N PRO A 205 26.65 8.00 -13.87
CA PRO A 205 27.00 9.34 -13.40
C PRO A 205 28.21 9.94 -14.12
N GLU A 206 29.00 9.13 -14.83
CA GLU A 206 30.21 9.53 -15.56
C GLU A 206 30.05 9.36 -17.07
N ASN A 207 28.88 9.63 -17.65
CA ASN A 207 28.73 9.52 -19.10
C ASN A 207 29.63 10.54 -19.83
N ARG A 208 30.86 10.12 -20.17
CA ARG A 208 31.92 10.97 -20.77
C ARG A 208 31.62 11.39 -22.20
N THR A 209 30.55 10.86 -22.79
CA THR A 209 30.14 11.14 -24.17
C THR A 209 29.27 12.39 -24.30
N THR A 210 28.80 12.97 -23.18
CA THR A 210 27.95 14.17 -23.18
C THR A 210 28.65 15.36 -22.52
N PHE A 211 28.52 16.55 -23.11
CA PHE A 211 29.14 17.79 -22.62
C PHE A 211 28.47 18.33 -21.33
N GLU A 212 27.22 17.91 -21.07
CA GLU A 212 26.45 18.22 -19.86
C GLU A 212 26.12 16.94 -19.08
N ASN A 213 26.77 16.75 -17.94
CA ASN A 213 26.49 15.65 -17.02
C ASN A 213 25.45 16.04 -15.96
N ARG A 214 24.79 15.04 -15.36
CA ARG A 214 23.77 15.22 -14.31
C ARG A 214 24.27 14.67 -12.97
N ASP A 215 25.39 15.22 -12.50
CA ASP A 215 26.09 14.70 -11.30
C ASP A 215 25.21 14.74 -10.03
N TYR A 216 24.21 15.62 -9.99
CA TYR A 216 23.23 15.70 -8.89
C TYR A 216 22.50 14.37 -8.63
N LEU A 217 22.42 13.46 -9.61
CA LEU A 217 21.81 12.13 -9.44
C LEU A 217 22.57 11.25 -8.44
N LEU A 218 23.86 11.51 -8.21
CA LEU A 218 24.63 10.84 -7.15
C LEU A 218 24.13 11.18 -5.75
N MET A 219 23.58 12.39 -5.57
CA MET A 219 22.99 12.84 -4.30
C MET A 219 21.48 12.60 -4.24
N TYR A 220 20.79 12.82 -5.36
CA TYR A 220 19.33 12.83 -5.46
C TYR A 220 18.86 12.03 -6.67
N PRO A 221 19.02 10.70 -6.64
CA PRO A 221 18.74 9.85 -7.80
C PRO A 221 17.25 9.78 -8.15
N HIS A 222 16.34 10.13 -7.23
CA HIS A 222 14.91 10.26 -7.52
C HIS A 222 14.58 11.40 -8.52
N LEU A 223 15.55 12.27 -8.84
CA LEU A 223 15.42 13.31 -9.87
C LEU A 223 15.68 12.79 -11.28
N MET A 224 15.97 11.51 -11.44
CA MET A 224 16.19 10.85 -12.72
C MET A 224 14.94 10.90 -13.63
N ASP A 225 15.15 10.96 -14.95
CA ASP A 225 14.12 10.70 -15.97
C ASP A 225 14.54 9.61 -16.97
N GLY A 226 13.68 9.33 -17.95
CA GLY A 226 13.93 8.27 -18.92
C GLY A 226 15.22 8.43 -19.75
N SER A 227 15.79 9.64 -19.85
CA SER A 227 17.03 9.87 -20.60
C SER A 227 18.30 9.46 -19.85
N ASP A 228 18.20 9.28 -18.53
CA ASP A 228 19.33 8.91 -17.67
C ASP A 228 19.51 7.39 -17.55
N LEU A 229 18.48 6.61 -17.91
CA LEU A 229 18.51 5.15 -17.83
C LEU A 229 19.57 4.60 -18.80
N ILE A 230 20.50 3.80 -18.28
CA ILE A 230 21.44 3.06 -19.13
C ILE A 230 20.73 1.95 -19.89
N ARG A 231 21.32 1.55 -21.02
CA ARG A 231 20.82 0.44 -21.83
C ARG A 231 21.04 -0.91 -21.17
N GLU A 232 22.26 -1.14 -20.67
CA GLU A 232 22.69 -2.39 -20.04
C GLU A 232 22.40 -2.33 -18.53
N LEU A 233 21.13 -2.41 -18.16
CA LEU A 233 20.74 -2.51 -16.75
C LEU A 233 21.25 -3.83 -16.17
N HIS A 234 21.91 -3.76 -15.01
CA HIS A 234 22.41 -4.95 -14.30
C HIS A 234 22.53 -4.68 -12.80
N PHE A 235 22.82 -5.74 -12.04
CA PHE A 235 23.17 -5.64 -10.63
C PHE A 235 24.66 -5.89 -10.44
N HIS A 236 25.32 -5.10 -9.60
CA HIS A 236 26.64 -5.45 -9.06
C HIS A 236 26.44 -6.14 -7.72
N CYS A 237 26.66 -7.46 -7.69
CA CYS A 237 26.53 -8.29 -6.48
C CYS A 237 27.87 -8.73 -5.87
N GLY A 238 28.98 -8.41 -6.53
CA GLY A 238 30.33 -8.69 -6.04
C GLY A 238 30.88 -10.09 -6.37
N THR A 239 30.24 -10.90 -7.21
CA THR A 239 30.77 -12.15 -7.80
C THR A 239 30.46 -12.26 -9.30
N PRO A 240 31.20 -13.08 -10.09
CA PRO A 240 30.90 -13.34 -11.49
C PRO A 240 29.53 -14.02 -11.66
N HIS A 241 28.72 -13.48 -12.55
CA HIS A 241 27.28 -13.78 -12.67
C HIS A 241 26.95 -15.09 -13.39
N GLU A 242 27.93 -15.92 -13.75
CA GLU A 242 27.75 -17.03 -14.70
C GLU A 242 27.17 -18.32 -14.10
N GLU A 243 27.20 -18.50 -12.76
CA GLU A 243 26.70 -19.74 -12.13
C GLU A 243 25.29 -19.63 -11.52
N ASN A 244 24.67 -18.45 -11.56
CA ASN A 244 23.37 -18.26 -10.93
C ASN A 244 22.24 -18.86 -11.79
N LYS A 245 21.76 -20.04 -11.38
CA LYS A 245 20.59 -20.67 -11.99
C LYS A 245 19.42 -19.66 -12.07
N PRO A 246 18.79 -19.50 -13.25
CA PRO A 246 17.61 -18.64 -13.38
C PRO A 246 16.52 -19.23 -12.49
N HIS A 247 16.19 -18.53 -11.40
CA HIS A 247 15.14 -18.81 -10.41
C HIS A 247 15.14 -20.22 -9.78
N SER A 248 15.51 -20.32 -8.50
CA SER A 248 15.31 -21.54 -7.72
C SER A 248 13.95 -21.53 -7.03
N HIS A 249 13.08 -22.49 -7.39
CA HIS A 249 11.89 -22.82 -6.61
C HIS A 249 12.22 -23.68 -5.39
N ASP A 250 13.36 -24.36 -5.41
CA ASP A 250 13.82 -25.22 -4.32
C ASP A 250 14.56 -24.43 -3.22
N ASN A 251 14.93 -23.16 -3.47
CA ASN A 251 15.56 -22.31 -2.45
C ASN A 251 15.14 -20.85 -2.59
N ILE A 252 13.96 -20.50 -2.04
CA ILE A 252 13.43 -19.13 -2.07
C ILE A 252 14.33 -18.14 -1.30
N TYR A 253 15.11 -18.67 -0.36
CA TYR A 253 16.09 -17.95 0.45
C TYR A 253 17.44 -17.79 -0.25
N GLY A 254 17.69 -18.47 -1.39
CA GLY A 254 18.93 -18.36 -2.16
C GLY A 254 20.19 -18.95 -1.49
N HIS A 255 20.09 -19.48 -0.27
CA HIS A 255 21.19 -20.03 0.51
C HIS A 255 20.69 -21.04 1.54
N HIS A 256 21.61 -21.82 2.16
CA HIS A 256 21.24 -22.72 3.26
C HIS A 256 20.67 -21.92 4.42
N HIS A 257 19.37 -22.07 4.65
CA HIS A 257 18.65 -21.27 5.61
C HIS A 257 18.27 -22.14 6.81
N ASP A 258 18.89 -21.87 7.96
CA ASP A 258 18.48 -22.51 9.20
C ASP A 258 17.05 -22.07 9.57
N HIS A 259 16.10 -22.98 9.38
CA HIS A 259 14.68 -22.79 9.67
C HIS A 259 14.36 -22.86 11.17
N SER A 260 15.34 -23.20 12.02
CA SER A 260 15.17 -23.23 13.48
C SER A 260 15.46 -21.88 14.16
N SER A 261 16.16 -20.97 13.47
CA SER A 261 16.43 -19.60 13.94
C SER A 261 15.51 -18.56 13.28
N PRO A 262 15.04 -17.55 14.03
CA PRO A 262 14.21 -16.48 13.46
C PRO A 262 14.96 -15.76 12.33
N GLY A 263 14.29 -15.54 11.20
CA GLY A 263 14.74 -14.68 10.12
C GLY A 263 14.38 -13.21 10.37
N PRO A 264 14.41 -12.37 9.33
CA PRO A 264 14.21 -10.93 9.44
C PRO A 264 12.83 -10.57 9.97
N GLN A 265 12.77 -9.49 10.74
CA GLN A 265 11.57 -9.06 11.44
C GLN A 265 11.28 -7.58 11.18
N ILE A 266 10.00 -7.21 11.18
CA ILE A 266 9.56 -5.82 11.22
C ILE A 266 9.14 -5.49 12.64
N ALA A 267 9.80 -4.49 13.24
CA ALA A 267 9.42 -3.88 14.50
C ALA A 267 8.71 -2.56 14.23
N LEU A 268 7.38 -2.57 14.37
CA LEU A 268 6.51 -1.43 14.09
C LEU A 268 6.04 -0.76 15.37
N PHE A 269 6.10 0.57 15.37
CA PHE A 269 5.53 1.44 16.36
C PHE A 269 4.58 2.48 15.74
N SER A 270 3.39 2.65 16.30
CA SER A 270 2.46 3.71 15.89
C SER A 270 1.79 4.38 17.09
N ARG A 271 1.72 5.71 17.05
CA ARG A 271 0.94 6.54 17.97
C ARG A 271 -0.09 7.32 17.18
N ARG A 272 -1.32 7.36 17.67
CA ARG A 272 -2.41 8.07 17.02
C ARG A 272 -3.22 8.88 18.02
N PHE A 273 -3.54 10.11 17.64
CA PHE A 273 -4.45 11.00 18.36
C PHE A 273 -5.62 11.35 17.44
N ASP A 274 -6.84 11.07 17.86
CA ASP A 274 -8.07 11.40 17.14
C ASP A 274 -8.90 12.40 17.94
N VAL A 275 -9.54 13.33 17.23
CA VAL A 275 -10.60 14.20 17.75
C VAL A 275 -11.80 14.06 16.83
N ARG A 276 -12.98 13.82 17.38
CA ARG A 276 -14.22 13.72 16.61
C ARG A 276 -15.33 14.47 17.31
N GLY A 277 -16.16 15.14 16.53
CA GLY A 277 -17.37 15.77 17.02
C GLY A 277 -18.50 15.74 16.02
N GLU A 278 -19.71 15.67 16.55
CA GLU A 278 -20.96 15.80 15.81
C GLU A 278 -21.84 16.79 16.54
N TRP A 279 -22.36 17.78 15.82
CA TRP A 279 -23.35 18.72 16.33
C TRP A 279 -24.61 18.64 15.45
N ARG A 280 -25.71 18.20 16.05
CA ARG A 280 -27.03 18.08 15.46
C ARG A 280 -27.79 19.39 15.56
N GLN A 281 -28.43 19.79 14.46
CA GLN A 281 -29.22 21.00 14.33
C GLN A 281 -28.54 22.26 14.92
N PRO A 282 -27.32 22.61 14.46
CA PRO A 282 -26.61 23.80 14.95
C PRO A 282 -27.37 25.10 14.68
N PHE A 283 -28.02 25.20 13.51
CA PHE A 283 -28.87 26.33 13.12
C PHE A 283 -29.85 25.88 12.02
N ALA A 284 -30.85 26.71 11.72
CA ALA A 284 -31.86 26.42 10.71
C ALA A 284 -31.23 26.19 9.32
N GLY A 285 -31.63 25.11 8.64
CA GLY A 285 -31.11 24.73 7.32
C GLY A 285 -29.90 23.80 7.35
N LEU A 286 -29.35 23.47 8.53
CA LEU A 286 -28.28 22.50 8.69
C LEU A 286 -28.67 21.44 9.72
N ASP A 287 -28.83 20.19 9.28
CA ASP A 287 -29.24 19.08 10.14
C ASP A 287 -28.10 18.60 11.02
N LYS A 288 -26.87 18.63 10.49
CA LYS A 288 -25.70 18.08 11.17
C LYS A 288 -24.41 18.71 10.66
N LEU A 289 -23.51 18.99 11.60
CA LEU A 289 -22.11 19.33 11.36
C LEU A 289 -21.23 18.25 11.98
N LYS A 290 -20.32 17.66 11.21
CA LYS A 290 -19.31 16.73 11.71
C LYS A 290 -17.91 17.32 11.54
N ILE A 291 -17.08 17.13 12.55
CA ILE A 291 -15.66 17.44 12.51
C ILE A 291 -14.86 16.20 12.89
N SER A 292 -13.74 16.00 12.21
CA SER A 292 -12.76 14.99 12.61
C SER A 292 -11.36 15.49 12.32
N ALA A 293 -10.45 15.28 13.28
CA ALA A 293 -9.03 15.46 13.07
C ALA A 293 -8.27 14.24 13.60
N ALA A 294 -7.24 13.83 12.89
CA ALA A 294 -6.38 12.72 13.29
C ALA A 294 -4.92 13.11 13.06
N HIS A 295 -4.07 12.82 14.04
CA HIS A 295 -2.62 12.89 13.92
C HIS A 295 -2.05 11.51 14.21
N ALA A 296 -1.14 11.03 13.36
CA ALA A 296 -0.52 9.74 13.55
C ALA A 296 0.98 9.82 13.26
N ASP A 297 1.76 9.12 14.06
CA ASP A 297 3.21 8.99 13.94
C ASP A 297 3.52 7.49 13.86
N TYR A 298 3.98 7.06 12.69
CA TYR A 298 4.26 5.69 12.32
C TYR A 298 5.76 5.56 12.06
N LEU A 299 6.38 4.55 12.66
CA LEU A 299 7.77 4.19 12.45
C LEU A 299 7.87 2.67 12.45
N HIS A 300 8.55 2.08 11.48
CA HIS A 300 9.01 0.71 11.65
C HIS A 300 10.46 0.55 11.22
N ASP A 301 11.08 -0.46 11.81
CA ASP A 301 12.41 -0.93 11.48
C ASP A 301 12.29 -2.32 10.85
N GLU A 302 12.86 -2.50 9.67
CA GLU A 302 13.18 -3.83 9.13
C GLU A 302 14.51 -4.27 9.76
N LEU A 303 14.48 -5.28 10.62
CA LEU A 303 15.61 -5.74 11.42
C LEU A 303 16.38 -6.86 10.73
N HIS A 304 17.71 -6.73 10.72
CA HIS A 304 18.62 -7.77 10.27
C HIS A 304 18.61 -8.96 11.26
N ASP A 305 18.53 -10.20 10.77
CA ASP A 305 18.42 -11.41 11.61
C ASP A 305 19.78 -11.94 12.11
N GLY A 306 20.85 -11.46 11.48
CA GLY A 306 22.23 -11.78 11.79
C GLY A 306 22.84 -12.82 10.86
N LYS A 307 22.10 -13.22 9.81
CA LYS A 307 22.52 -14.16 8.79
C LYS A 307 23.03 -13.41 7.57
N PHE A 308 23.82 -14.08 6.75
CA PHE A 308 24.32 -13.51 5.51
C PHE A 308 24.47 -14.64 4.49
N TYR A 309 24.39 -14.26 3.23
CA TYR A 309 24.88 -15.11 2.17
C TYR A 309 26.34 -14.77 1.87
N THR A 310 27.14 -15.81 1.69
CA THR A 310 28.45 -15.68 1.04
C THR A 310 28.60 -16.75 -0.01
N ASP A 311 29.03 -16.32 -1.18
CA ASP A 311 29.50 -17.21 -2.23
C ASP A 311 30.76 -17.96 -1.71
N PRO A 312 30.83 -19.30 -1.82
CA PRO A 312 32.03 -20.06 -1.49
C PRO A 312 33.28 -19.62 -2.26
N LEU A 313 33.12 -18.96 -3.41
CA LEU A 313 34.21 -18.42 -4.22
C LEU A 313 34.87 -17.18 -3.60
N TYR A 314 34.26 -16.54 -2.60
CA TYR A 314 34.88 -15.41 -1.91
C TYR A 314 36.12 -15.85 -1.11
N PRO A 315 37.18 -15.03 -1.03
CA PRO A 315 38.29 -15.28 -0.13
C PRO A 315 37.82 -15.46 1.32
N GLU A 316 38.40 -16.41 2.07
CA GLU A 316 37.99 -16.71 3.46
C GLU A 316 37.93 -15.47 4.36
N ALA A 317 38.86 -14.54 4.19
CA ALA A 317 38.89 -13.28 4.94
C ALA A 317 37.64 -12.43 4.69
N GLU A 318 37.13 -12.41 3.46
CA GLU A 318 35.90 -11.71 3.10
C GLU A 318 34.66 -12.43 3.63
N GLN A 319 34.60 -13.76 3.53
CA GLN A 319 33.53 -14.57 4.13
C GLN A 319 33.42 -14.30 5.63
N LYS A 320 34.56 -14.31 6.34
CA LYS A 320 34.62 -14.02 7.78
C LYS A 320 34.21 -12.58 8.09
N ARG A 321 34.67 -11.60 7.30
CA ARG A 321 34.29 -10.18 7.47
C ARG A 321 32.78 -9.99 7.33
N ARG A 322 32.16 -10.62 6.34
CA ARG A 322 30.71 -10.56 6.10
C ARG A 322 29.94 -11.24 7.24
N ALA A 323 30.42 -12.39 7.72
CA ALA A 323 29.86 -13.06 8.90
C ALA A 323 29.89 -12.19 10.16
N ASP A 324 31.05 -11.59 10.46
CA ASP A 324 31.23 -10.72 11.63
C ASP A 324 30.33 -9.48 11.51
N THR A 325 30.16 -8.94 10.29
CA THR A 325 29.29 -7.78 10.01
C THR A 325 27.82 -8.14 10.24
N ALA A 326 27.35 -9.25 9.69
CA ALA A 326 25.98 -9.74 9.85
C ALA A 326 25.66 -10.01 11.32
N ALA A 327 26.54 -10.71 12.04
CA ALA A 327 26.40 -10.97 13.46
C ALA A 327 26.32 -9.66 14.28
N ALA A 328 27.14 -8.65 13.95
CA ALA A 328 27.10 -7.34 14.57
C ALA A 328 25.83 -6.52 14.22
N ARG A 329 25.12 -6.90 13.15
CA ARG A 329 23.87 -6.27 12.69
C ARG A 329 22.61 -6.91 13.22
N LYS A 330 22.68 -8.13 13.79
CA LYS A 330 21.52 -8.80 14.38
C LYS A 330 20.69 -7.89 15.28
N GLY A 331 19.40 -7.76 14.98
CA GLY A 331 18.43 -6.93 15.71
C GLY A 331 18.59 -5.42 15.48
N LYS A 332 19.48 -4.98 14.59
CA LYS A 332 19.60 -3.57 14.19
C LYS A 332 18.80 -3.32 12.89
N PRO A 333 18.28 -2.10 12.70
CA PRO A 333 17.57 -1.76 11.48
C PRO A 333 18.46 -1.78 10.24
N GLU A 334 18.03 -2.47 9.19
CA GLU A 334 18.53 -2.34 7.83
C GLU A 334 17.83 -1.21 7.08
N THR A 335 16.51 -1.14 7.22
CA THR A 335 15.70 -0.08 6.63
C THR A 335 14.77 0.49 7.70
N VAL A 336 14.69 1.82 7.75
CA VAL A 336 13.79 2.53 8.64
C VAL A 336 12.76 3.28 7.80
N PHE A 337 11.49 2.99 8.02
CA PHE A 337 10.37 3.67 7.38
C PHE A 337 9.64 4.53 8.40
N ALA A 338 9.41 5.80 8.04
CA ALA A 338 8.71 6.75 8.89
C ALA A 338 7.57 7.43 8.12
N ASN A 339 6.38 7.47 8.70
CA ASN A 339 5.24 8.22 8.18
C ASN A 339 4.60 9.05 9.30
N LYS A 340 4.55 10.37 9.12
CA LYS A 340 3.86 11.27 10.04
C LYS A 340 2.71 11.96 9.34
N GLY A 341 1.49 11.69 9.79
CA GLY A 341 0.26 12.11 9.15
C GLY A 341 -0.56 13.08 9.99
N PHE A 342 -1.24 14.01 9.33
CA PHE A 342 -2.32 14.80 9.89
C PHE A 342 -3.49 14.81 8.90
N ASN A 343 -4.71 14.62 9.38
CA ASN A 343 -5.93 14.68 8.60
C ASN A 343 -6.94 15.53 9.37
N ALA A 344 -7.59 16.47 8.70
CA ALA A 344 -8.67 17.28 9.25
C ALA A 344 -9.80 17.35 8.23
N ARG A 345 -11.04 17.18 8.71
CA ARG A 345 -12.23 17.13 7.88
C ARG A 345 -13.41 17.79 8.58
N ILE A 346 -14.21 18.49 7.78
CA ILE A 346 -15.48 19.07 8.17
C ILE A 346 -16.56 18.65 7.16
N GLU A 347 -17.74 18.30 7.65
CA GLU A 347 -18.87 17.85 6.84
C GLU A 347 -20.15 18.54 7.32
N ALA A 348 -20.82 19.24 6.43
CA ALA A 348 -22.05 19.97 6.69
C ALA A 348 -23.20 19.30 5.92
N TYR A 349 -24.15 18.73 6.64
CA TYR A 349 -25.35 18.09 6.11
C TYR A 349 -26.51 19.09 6.15
N HIS A 350 -26.96 19.54 4.98
CA HIS A 350 -28.05 20.50 4.91
C HIS A 350 -29.40 19.84 5.19
N SER A 351 -30.34 20.62 5.72
CA SER A 351 -31.72 20.16 5.87
C SER A 351 -32.35 19.85 4.50
N PRO A 352 -33.24 18.85 4.39
CA PRO A 352 -33.82 18.47 3.11
C PRO A 352 -34.52 19.64 2.39
N ILE A 353 -34.19 19.85 1.12
CA ILE A 353 -34.84 20.83 0.24
C ILE A 353 -35.78 20.04 -0.68
N GLY A 354 -37.05 19.94 -0.28
CA GLY A 354 -37.99 19.01 -0.91
C GLY A 354 -37.53 17.56 -0.72
N SER A 355 -37.28 16.84 -1.82
CA SER A 355 -36.78 15.46 -1.80
C SER A 355 -35.25 15.34 -1.93
N LEU A 356 -34.54 16.48 -1.98
CA LEU A 356 -33.10 16.55 -2.06
C LEU A 356 -32.48 16.62 -0.66
N LYS A 357 -31.50 15.77 -0.40
CA LYS A 357 -30.67 15.82 0.81
C LYS A 357 -29.22 15.53 0.43
N GLY A 358 -28.30 16.10 1.18
CA GLY A 358 -26.90 15.97 0.84
C GLY A 358 -25.97 16.55 1.87
N LEU A 359 -24.70 16.63 1.49
CA LEU A 359 -23.67 17.25 2.28
C LEU A 359 -22.62 17.90 1.39
N ILE A 360 -21.98 18.92 1.94
CA ILE A 360 -20.72 19.47 1.46
C ILE A 360 -19.65 19.29 2.53
N GLY A 361 -18.43 19.00 2.12
CA GLY A 361 -17.31 18.87 3.03
C GLY A 361 -16.00 19.36 2.45
N ALA A 362 -15.08 19.59 3.37
CA ALA A 362 -13.70 19.95 3.08
C ALA A 362 -12.77 19.08 3.91
N GLN A 363 -11.63 18.73 3.33
CA GLN A 363 -10.61 17.93 3.99
C GLN A 363 -9.22 18.44 3.63
N TYR A 364 -8.36 18.52 4.64
CA TYR A 364 -6.95 18.81 4.53
C TYR A 364 -6.15 17.66 5.14
N GLN A 365 -5.11 17.22 4.43
CA GLN A 365 -4.26 16.13 4.88
C GLN A 365 -2.80 16.41 4.54
N THR A 366 -1.91 15.98 5.42
CA THR A 366 -0.47 16.00 5.20
C THR A 366 0.14 14.69 5.63
N GLN A 367 1.05 14.13 4.83
CA GLN A 367 1.83 12.95 5.19
C GLN A 367 3.30 13.21 4.89
N LYS A 368 4.14 13.17 5.93
CA LYS A 368 5.59 13.26 5.81
C LYS A 368 6.15 11.85 5.86
N SER A 369 6.66 11.37 4.74
CA SER A 369 7.15 10.01 4.57
C SER A 369 8.64 9.99 4.22
N SER A 370 9.33 8.95 4.66
CA SER A 370 10.70 8.62 4.23
C SER A 370 10.97 7.14 4.43
N ALA A 371 11.89 6.59 3.64
CA ALA A 371 12.48 5.27 3.85
C ALA A 371 14.00 5.43 3.70
N VAL A 372 14.76 5.04 4.72
CA VAL A 372 16.23 5.14 4.72
C VAL A 372 16.83 3.76 4.94
N ARG A 373 17.75 3.38 4.05
CA ARG A 373 18.53 2.17 4.21
C ARG A 373 19.82 2.50 4.97
N LEU A 374 20.08 1.78 6.05
CA LEU A 374 21.19 1.98 6.97
C LEU A 374 22.27 0.91 6.72
N MET A 375 23.17 1.16 5.78
CA MET A 375 24.29 0.27 5.45
C MET A 375 25.61 0.92 5.87
N GLU A 376 26.43 0.18 6.63
CA GLU A 376 27.80 0.59 7.02
C GLU A 376 28.87 0.07 6.07
N ASP A 377 28.54 -0.88 5.17
CA ASP A 377 29.57 -1.51 4.36
C ASP A 377 30.11 -0.56 3.29
N ARG A 378 31.44 -0.55 3.13
CA ARG A 378 32.17 0.46 2.37
C ARG A 378 31.90 0.43 0.87
N ASP A 379 31.23 -0.61 0.37
CA ASP A 379 31.37 -0.95 -1.04
C ASP A 379 30.35 -0.35 -2.00
N VAL A 380 29.15 0.15 -1.62
CA VAL A 380 28.33 0.82 -2.66
C VAL A 380 27.35 1.92 -2.19
N GLU A 381 26.76 1.87 -1.00
CA GLU A 381 25.72 2.86 -0.63
C GLU A 381 25.79 3.28 0.85
N LYS A 382 26.55 4.34 1.17
CA LYS A 382 26.41 5.04 2.46
C LYS A 382 24.97 5.54 2.62
N ASN A 383 24.34 5.28 3.78
CA ASN A 383 22.98 5.70 4.18
C ASN A 383 22.22 6.51 3.12
N ARG A 384 21.46 5.82 2.27
CA ARG A 384 20.67 6.46 1.21
C ARG A 384 19.18 6.39 1.54
N PHE A 385 18.46 7.42 1.14
CA PHE A 385 17.01 7.40 1.19
C PHE A 385 16.47 6.60 0.00
N ALA A 386 15.92 5.42 0.28
CA ALA A 386 15.12 4.68 -0.69
C ALA A 386 13.84 5.45 -1.03
N LEU A 387 13.27 6.19 -0.08
CA LEU A 387 12.25 7.20 -0.35
C LEU A 387 12.72 8.52 0.27
N VAL A 388 13.04 9.49 -0.59
CA VAL A 388 13.48 10.82 -0.18
C VAL A 388 12.45 11.45 0.77
N PRO A 389 12.86 12.12 1.87
CA PRO A 389 11.94 12.79 2.76
C PRO A 389 11.05 13.79 2.01
N ASN A 390 9.76 13.47 1.94
CA ASN A 390 8.77 14.24 1.21
C ASN A 390 7.60 14.63 2.14
N THR A 391 6.79 15.59 1.72
CA THR A 391 5.53 15.92 2.43
C THR A 391 4.38 15.98 1.45
N ASP A 392 3.57 14.92 1.35
CA ASP A 392 2.36 14.96 0.53
C ASP A 392 1.30 15.82 1.24
N LYS A 393 0.95 16.97 0.66
CA LYS A 393 -0.10 17.87 1.17
C LYS A 393 -1.27 17.86 0.21
N ARG A 394 -2.47 17.56 0.70
CA ARG A 394 -3.69 17.59 -0.10
C ARG A 394 -4.77 18.42 0.58
N ALA A 395 -5.43 19.25 -0.22
CA ALA A 395 -6.62 19.98 0.15
C ALA A 395 -7.74 19.58 -0.79
N SER A 396 -8.93 19.32 -0.26
CA SER A 396 -10.04 18.81 -1.04
C SER A 396 -11.37 19.40 -0.61
N ILE A 397 -12.27 19.52 -1.57
CA ILE A 397 -13.67 19.88 -1.38
C ILE A 397 -14.49 18.78 -2.06
N PHE A 398 -15.54 18.33 -1.40
CA PHE A 398 -16.40 17.28 -1.92
C PHE A 398 -17.87 17.58 -1.58
N ALA A 399 -18.77 17.04 -2.39
CA ALA A 399 -20.20 17.10 -2.17
C ALA A 399 -20.85 15.78 -2.58
N LEU A 400 -21.94 15.43 -1.90
CA LEU A 400 -22.80 14.30 -2.23
C LEU A 400 -24.24 14.75 -2.07
N GLU A 401 -25.02 14.62 -3.13
CA GLU A 401 -26.44 14.94 -3.18
C GLU A 401 -27.25 13.70 -3.53
N GLN A 402 -28.40 13.55 -2.88
CA GLN A 402 -29.34 12.45 -3.05
C GLN A 402 -30.75 12.99 -3.26
N LEU A 403 -31.35 12.67 -4.41
CA LEU A 403 -32.72 13.01 -4.77
C LEU A 403 -33.58 11.75 -4.76
N LYS A 404 -34.65 11.73 -3.96
CA LYS A 404 -35.60 10.61 -3.91
C LYS A 404 -36.89 10.92 -4.66
N LEU A 405 -37.22 10.14 -5.68
CA LEU A 405 -38.40 10.26 -6.53
C LEU A 405 -39.21 8.95 -6.49
N GLY A 406 -40.02 8.78 -5.44
CA GLY A 406 -40.79 7.55 -5.24
C GLY A 406 -39.89 6.32 -5.04
N SER A 407 -39.96 5.35 -5.95
CA SER A 407 -39.10 4.16 -5.98
C SER A 407 -37.72 4.38 -6.62
N LEU A 408 -37.48 5.55 -7.20
CA LEU A 408 -36.21 5.94 -7.78
C LEU A 408 -35.42 6.80 -6.79
N THR A 409 -34.14 6.52 -6.62
CA THR A 409 -33.19 7.37 -5.89
C THR A 409 -32.01 7.67 -6.81
N LEU A 410 -31.69 8.94 -6.96
CA LEU A 410 -30.54 9.42 -7.71
C LEU A 410 -29.52 10.00 -6.73
N GLU A 411 -28.28 9.55 -6.83
CA GLU A 411 -27.14 10.09 -6.09
C GLU A 411 -26.15 10.70 -7.07
N ALA A 412 -25.64 11.87 -6.75
CA ALA A 412 -24.59 12.55 -7.50
C ALA A 412 -23.52 13.04 -6.54
N GLY A 413 -22.25 12.88 -6.91
CA GLY A 413 -21.14 13.28 -6.05
C GLY A 413 -19.98 13.80 -6.87
N ALA A 414 -19.23 14.73 -6.28
CA ALA A 414 -18.05 15.31 -6.89
C ALA A 414 -16.98 15.56 -5.82
N ARG A 415 -15.72 15.47 -6.22
CA ARG A 415 -14.56 15.79 -5.40
C ARG A 415 -13.52 16.51 -6.24
N TRP A 416 -13.08 17.67 -5.75
CA TRP A 416 -11.91 18.36 -6.26
C TRP A 416 -10.79 18.27 -5.21
N GLU A 417 -9.60 17.88 -5.65
CA GLU A 417 -8.42 17.75 -4.78
C GLU A 417 -7.22 18.44 -5.41
N ARG A 418 -6.45 19.15 -4.59
CA ARG A 418 -5.18 19.76 -4.96
C ARG A 418 -4.06 19.14 -4.14
N GLN A 419 -3.01 18.66 -4.80
CA GLN A 419 -1.84 18.06 -4.19
C GLN A 419 -0.62 18.95 -4.38
N ARG A 420 0.23 19.01 -3.36
CA ARG A 420 1.57 19.57 -3.41
C ARG A 420 2.52 18.64 -2.68
N ILE A 421 3.63 18.27 -3.30
CA ILE A 421 4.63 17.39 -2.70
C ILE A 421 5.98 18.14 -2.63
N PRO A 422 6.26 18.89 -1.55
CA PRO A 422 7.57 19.44 -1.31
C PRO A 422 8.55 18.32 -0.92
N VAL A 423 9.75 18.41 -1.47
CA VAL A 423 10.92 17.62 -1.08
C VAL A 423 11.98 18.59 -0.59
N HIS A 424 12.57 18.33 0.58
CA HIS A 424 13.59 19.21 1.13
C HIS A 424 14.97 18.82 0.59
N TYR A 425 15.61 19.74 -0.11
CA TYR A 425 16.96 19.57 -0.67
C TYR A 425 17.94 20.47 0.06
N ASP A 426 19.13 19.96 0.38
CA ASP A 426 20.25 20.77 0.82
C ASP A 426 20.88 21.45 -0.40
N ARG A 427 20.40 22.66 -0.69
CA ARG A 427 20.82 23.41 -1.89
C ARG A 427 22.29 23.83 -1.80
N ALA A 428 22.79 24.14 -0.61
CA ALA A 428 24.17 24.56 -0.43
C ALA A 428 25.12 23.39 -0.69
N ALA A 429 24.84 22.22 -0.10
CA ALA A 429 25.60 21.01 -0.36
C ALA A 429 25.49 20.56 -1.82
N LEU A 430 24.30 20.67 -2.43
CA LEU A 430 24.12 20.35 -3.84
C LEU A 430 24.90 21.27 -4.77
N ASP A 431 24.83 22.59 -4.58
CA ASP A 431 25.58 23.54 -5.39
C ASP A 431 27.09 23.33 -5.21
N GLU A 432 27.55 23.04 -3.99
CA GLU A 432 28.95 22.69 -3.74
C GLU A 432 29.37 21.39 -4.42
N PHE A 433 28.54 20.35 -4.36
CA PHE A 433 28.77 19.08 -5.01
C PHE A 433 28.89 19.25 -6.54
N ILE A 434 27.94 19.95 -7.15
CA ILE A 434 27.94 20.28 -8.60
C ILE A 434 29.21 21.08 -8.95
N ARG A 435 29.60 22.08 -8.15
CA ARG A 435 30.82 22.86 -8.39
C ARG A 435 32.08 22.00 -8.37
N ARG A 436 32.21 21.06 -7.43
CA ARG A 436 33.38 20.16 -7.34
C ARG A 436 33.48 19.17 -8.51
N HIS A 437 32.37 18.83 -9.15
CA HIS A 437 32.33 17.92 -10.31
C HIS A 437 32.33 18.66 -11.65
N THR A 438 32.24 19.99 -11.64
CA THR A 438 32.34 20.83 -12.83
C THR A 438 33.80 21.14 -13.14
N THR A 439 34.23 20.90 -14.38
CA THR A 439 35.58 21.22 -14.88
C THR A 439 35.48 22.11 -16.14
N PRO A 440 36.57 22.73 -16.62
CA PRO A 440 36.54 23.50 -17.88
C PRO A 440 36.03 22.71 -19.10
N PHE A 441 36.12 21.38 -19.05
CA PHE A 441 35.75 20.46 -20.13
C PHE A 441 34.47 19.65 -19.84
N ARG A 442 33.89 19.78 -18.64
CA ARG A 442 32.69 19.05 -18.20
C ARG A 442 31.78 19.97 -17.39
N ARG A 443 30.60 20.31 -17.92
CA ARG A 443 29.59 21.07 -17.17
C ARG A 443 28.58 20.12 -16.54
N SER A 444 28.07 20.50 -15.37
CA SER A 444 27.05 19.75 -14.65
C SER A 444 25.75 20.54 -14.62
N ALA A 445 24.67 19.95 -15.11
CA ALA A 445 23.35 20.59 -15.18
C ALA A 445 22.77 20.82 -13.78
N LYS A 446 21.98 21.88 -13.61
CA LYS A 446 21.22 22.11 -12.36
C LYS A 446 19.84 21.46 -12.44
N PRO A 447 19.41 20.68 -11.43
CA PRO A 447 18.11 20.04 -11.46
C PRO A 447 16.97 21.03 -11.21
N ASN A 448 15.77 20.68 -11.70
CA ASN A 448 14.54 21.32 -11.28
C ASN A 448 14.11 20.77 -9.91
N LEU A 449 14.24 21.60 -8.87
CA LEU A 449 13.86 21.27 -7.49
C LEU A 449 12.50 21.84 -7.07
N ALA A 450 11.66 22.23 -8.05
CA ALA A 450 10.33 22.75 -7.76
C ALA A 450 9.41 21.65 -7.21
N ASP A 451 8.58 22.02 -6.23
CA ASP A 451 7.55 21.12 -5.71
C ASP A 451 6.60 20.68 -6.83
N ARG A 452 6.27 19.39 -6.87
CA ARG A 452 5.20 18.91 -7.72
C ARG A 452 3.86 19.47 -7.24
N ARG A 453 3.05 19.98 -8.16
CA ARG A 453 1.71 20.51 -7.90
C ARG A 453 0.73 20.02 -8.95
N GLU A 454 -0.35 19.39 -8.51
CA GLU A 454 -1.40 18.90 -9.41
C GLU A 454 -2.79 19.08 -8.80
N SER A 455 -3.81 18.96 -9.64
CA SER A 455 -5.21 18.88 -9.22
C SER A 455 -5.94 17.75 -9.92
N ALA A 456 -6.84 17.12 -9.17
CA ALA A 456 -7.73 16.08 -9.63
C ALA A 456 -9.19 16.51 -9.45
N PHE A 457 -10.04 16.16 -10.41
CA PHE A 457 -11.48 16.31 -10.31
C PHE A 457 -12.16 14.98 -10.64
N SER A 458 -12.93 14.45 -9.70
CA SER A 458 -13.66 13.19 -9.82
C SER A 458 -15.15 13.43 -9.62
N TYR A 459 -15.98 12.67 -10.32
CA TYR A 459 -17.43 12.73 -10.21
C TYR A 459 -18.07 11.35 -10.40
N SER A 460 -19.23 11.15 -9.78
CA SER A 460 -19.97 9.89 -9.80
C SER A 460 -21.46 10.14 -9.78
N GLY A 461 -22.20 9.26 -10.45
CA GLY A 461 -23.66 9.19 -10.39
C GLY A 461 -24.10 7.76 -10.13
N THR A 462 -25.06 7.59 -9.23
CA THR A 462 -25.70 6.30 -8.94
C THR A 462 -27.22 6.44 -9.06
N LEU A 463 -27.83 5.54 -9.82
CA LEU A 463 -29.28 5.35 -9.88
C LEU A 463 -29.63 4.09 -9.11
N LEU A 464 -30.53 4.19 -8.14
CA LEU A 464 -31.11 3.08 -7.40
C LEU A 464 -32.61 3.02 -7.69
N TRP A 465 -33.08 1.91 -8.24
CA TRP A 465 -34.49 1.70 -8.57
C TRP A 465 -35.06 0.51 -7.81
N ASP A 466 -35.88 0.81 -6.80
CA ASP A 466 -36.67 -0.15 -6.03
C ASP A 466 -37.95 -0.52 -6.80
N PHE A 467 -37.80 -1.17 -7.96
CA PHE A 467 -38.92 -1.45 -8.87
C PHE A 467 -39.97 -2.39 -8.28
N THR A 468 -39.61 -3.16 -7.25
CA THR A 468 -40.57 -3.72 -6.29
C THR A 468 -40.00 -3.60 -4.86
N PRO A 469 -40.80 -3.77 -3.79
CA PRO A 469 -40.30 -3.71 -2.41
C PRO A 469 -39.19 -4.73 -2.10
N ALA A 470 -39.13 -5.82 -2.86
CA ALA A 470 -38.16 -6.89 -2.70
C ALA A 470 -36.99 -6.81 -3.69
N ASN A 471 -37.01 -5.92 -4.70
CA ASN A 471 -35.98 -5.87 -5.74
C ASN A 471 -35.43 -4.46 -5.95
N ARG A 472 -34.09 -4.37 -5.99
CA ARG A 472 -33.36 -3.13 -6.29
C ARG A 472 -32.39 -3.35 -7.44
N LEU A 473 -32.49 -2.50 -8.47
CA LEU A 473 -31.46 -2.33 -9.49
C LEU A 473 -30.58 -1.13 -9.10
N SER A 474 -29.26 -1.26 -9.19
CA SER A 474 -28.32 -0.15 -9.04
C SER A 474 -27.46 0.02 -10.28
N LEU A 475 -27.40 1.22 -10.83
CA LEU A 475 -26.52 1.58 -11.94
C LEU A 475 -25.58 2.67 -11.45
N THR A 476 -24.27 2.47 -11.59
CA THR A 476 -23.27 3.46 -11.19
C THR A 476 -22.33 3.74 -12.34
N ALA A 477 -22.06 5.03 -12.57
CA ALA A 477 -21.01 5.50 -13.47
C ALA A 477 -20.16 6.53 -12.73
N SER A 478 -18.83 6.42 -12.84
CA SER A 478 -17.91 7.39 -12.24
C SER A 478 -16.70 7.66 -13.13
N HIS A 479 -16.20 8.89 -13.03
CA HIS A 479 -14.91 9.31 -13.54
C HIS A 479 -14.02 9.68 -12.35
N ASN A 480 -12.87 9.03 -12.23
CA ASN A 480 -11.94 9.25 -11.12
C ASN A 480 -10.57 9.62 -11.62
N GLU A 481 -10.01 10.69 -11.05
CA GLU A 481 -8.63 11.12 -11.25
C GLU A 481 -7.81 10.88 -9.98
N ARG A 482 -6.79 10.02 -10.07
CA ARG A 482 -5.86 9.73 -8.99
C ARG A 482 -4.52 10.40 -9.26
N LEU A 483 -4.09 11.22 -8.32
CA LEU A 483 -2.77 11.84 -8.33
C LEU A 483 -1.70 10.82 -7.88
N PRO A 484 -0.52 10.76 -8.53
CA PRO A 484 0.54 9.83 -8.14
C PRO A 484 0.99 10.04 -6.68
N ALA A 485 1.23 8.93 -5.98
CA ALA A 485 1.78 8.95 -4.63
C ALA A 485 3.29 9.28 -4.67
N PRO A 486 3.86 9.84 -3.59
CA PRO A 486 5.30 10.12 -3.52
C PRO A 486 6.19 8.91 -3.82
N MET A 487 5.69 7.71 -3.52
CA MET A 487 6.37 6.42 -3.61
C MET A 487 6.46 5.98 -5.08
N GLU A 488 5.38 6.20 -5.85
CA GLU A 488 5.38 6.02 -7.31
C GLU A 488 6.29 7.04 -8.04
N LEU A 489 6.52 8.21 -7.44
CA LEU A 489 7.28 9.31 -8.04
C LEU A 489 8.77 9.31 -7.68
N TYR A 490 9.11 9.04 -6.42
CA TYR A 490 10.40 9.37 -5.83
C TYR A 490 11.09 8.21 -5.08
N TYR A 491 10.50 7.01 -5.09
CA TYR A 491 11.21 5.84 -4.56
C TYR A 491 12.41 5.52 -5.44
N HIS A 492 13.54 5.15 -4.87
CA HIS A 492 14.77 4.83 -5.57
C HIS A 492 15.65 3.99 -4.65
N GLY A 493 15.35 2.69 -4.55
CA GLY A 493 16.07 1.83 -3.63
C GLY A 493 15.66 0.38 -3.71
N LYS A 494 16.41 -0.45 -2.99
CA LYS A 494 16.13 -1.88 -2.84
C LYS A 494 15.11 -2.13 -1.75
N HIS A 495 14.13 -2.99 -2.04
CA HIS A 495 13.13 -3.50 -1.12
C HIS A 495 13.15 -5.04 -1.20
N LEU A 496 13.90 -5.67 -0.30
CA LEU A 496 14.21 -7.10 -0.38
C LEU A 496 13.01 -8.00 -0.09
N ALA A 497 12.07 -7.54 0.75
CA ALA A 497 10.83 -8.26 1.02
C ALA A 497 10.03 -8.60 -0.27
N ILE A 498 10.11 -7.74 -1.30
CA ILE A 498 9.47 -7.95 -2.60
C ILE A 498 10.47 -8.27 -3.72
N GLN A 499 11.71 -8.60 -3.34
CA GLN A 499 12.80 -9.00 -4.24
C GLN A 499 12.99 -8.02 -5.41
N SER A 500 13.00 -6.73 -5.12
CA SER A 500 13.18 -5.74 -6.18
C SER A 500 13.97 -4.51 -5.75
N PHE A 501 14.66 -3.93 -6.72
CA PHE A 501 15.03 -2.53 -6.73
C PHE A 501 13.92 -1.75 -7.44
N GLU A 502 13.31 -0.78 -6.76
CA GLU A 502 12.25 0.04 -7.32
C GLU A 502 12.75 1.45 -7.65
N HIS A 503 12.38 1.91 -8.84
CA HIS A 503 12.63 3.25 -9.35
C HIS A 503 11.30 3.96 -9.66
N GLY A 504 11.00 5.00 -8.91
CA GLY A 504 9.89 5.93 -9.11
C GLY A 504 10.04 6.70 -10.41
N ASN A 505 8.96 7.34 -10.84
CA ASN A 505 8.96 8.09 -12.10
C ASN A 505 8.36 9.48 -11.89
N LYS A 506 9.22 10.51 -11.85
CA LYS A 506 8.79 11.90 -11.69
C LYS A 506 7.93 12.42 -12.86
N GLU A 507 7.83 11.68 -13.97
CA GLU A 507 7.07 12.09 -15.17
C GLU A 507 5.66 11.49 -15.23
N LEU A 508 5.27 10.67 -14.25
CA LEU A 508 3.93 10.09 -14.18
C LEU A 508 2.85 11.18 -14.24
N LYS A 509 1.80 10.96 -15.02
CA LYS A 509 0.61 11.81 -15.05
C LYS A 509 -0.44 11.28 -14.07
N LYS A 510 -1.48 12.05 -13.77
CA LYS A 510 -2.64 11.51 -13.07
C LYS A 510 -3.23 10.28 -13.77
N GLU A 511 -3.51 9.25 -13.00
CA GLU A 511 -4.25 8.08 -13.44
C GLU A 511 -5.73 8.46 -13.55
N ARG A 512 -6.35 8.15 -14.69
CA ARG A 512 -7.77 8.46 -14.95
C ARG A 512 -8.53 7.16 -15.19
N SER A 513 -9.70 7.03 -14.58
CA SER A 513 -10.56 5.86 -14.75
C SER A 513 -12.01 6.23 -15.02
N ASP A 514 -12.61 5.57 -16.00
CA ASP A 514 -14.07 5.53 -16.19
C ASP A 514 -14.57 4.16 -15.72
N ASN A 515 -15.51 4.16 -14.78
CA ASN A 515 -15.96 2.96 -14.09
C ASN A 515 -17.48 2.84 -14.23
N PHE A 516 -17.94 1.65 -14.61
CA PHE A 516 -19.35 1.33 -14.77
C PHE A 516 -19.69 0.08 -13.96
N GLU A 517 -20.79 0.13 -13.21
CA GLU A 517 -21.30 -0.99 -12.43
C GLU A 517 -22.82 -1.13 -12.55
N ILE A 518 -23.27 -2.37 -12.70
CA ILE A 518 -24.67 -2.76 -12.65
C ILE A 518 -24.81 -3.77 -11.52
N GLY A 519 -25.73 -3.50 -10.59
CA GLY A 519 -26.03 -4.36 -9.47
C GLY A 519 -27.51 -4.70 -9.38
N LEU A 520 -27.83 -5.91 -8.96
CA LEU A 520 -29.19 -6.36 -8.68
C LEU A 520 -29.22 -6.99 -7.29
N ALA A 521 -30.14 -6.55 -6.46
CA ALA A 521 -30.39 -7.11 -5.14
C ALA A 521 -31.85 -7.53 -5.00
N HIS A 522 -32.07 -8.68 -4.37
CA HIS A 522 -33.38 -9.21 -4.05
C HIS A 522 -33.42 -9.70 -2.60
N ASP A 523 -34.54 -9.45 -1.90
CA ASP A 523 -34.84 -10.07 -0.61
C ASP A 523 -36.35 -10.30 -0.44
N SER A 524 -36.75 -11.57 -0.44
CA SER A 524 -38.13 -12.02 -0.17
C SER A 524 -38.27 -12.76 1.17
N GLY A 525 -37.25 -12.70 2.03
CA GLY A 525 -37.16 -13.49 3.26
C GLY A 525 -36.77 -14.96 3.05
N ARG A 526 -37.26 -15.61 1.98
CA ARG A 526 -36.89 -17.00 1.61
C ARG A 526 -35.70 -17.05 0.66
N LEU A 527 -35.73 -16.26 -0.41
CA LEU A 527 -34.63 -16.10 -1.35
C LEU A 527 -34.05 -14.70 -1.18
N HIS A 528 -32.73 -14.60 -1.09
CA HIS A 528 -32.02 -13.34 -1.11
C HIS A 528 -30.79 -13.44 -2.01
N TYR A 529 -30.51 -12.43 -2.82
CA TYR A 529 -29.29 -12.42 -3.62
C TYR A 529 -28.80 -10.99 -3.85
N LYS A 530 -27.50 -10.87 -4.10
CA LYS A 530 -26.84 -9.64 -4.54
C LYS A 530 -25.84 -10.01 -5.62
N ILE A 531 -25.97 -9.40 -6.79
CA ILE A 531 -25.10 -9.66 -7.94
C ILE A 531 -24.65 -8.32 -8.48
N SER A 532 -23.36 -8.15 -8.73
CA SER A 532 -22.77 -6.96 -9.36
C SER A 532 -21.87 -7.36 -10.51
N VAL A 533 -21.95 -6.62 -11.61
CA VAL A 533 -21.03 -6.70 -12.76
C VAL A 533 -20.42 -5.33 -12.97
N TYR A 534 -19.11 -5.27 -13.19
CA TYR A 534 -18.37 -4.03 -13.30
C TYR A 534 -17.36 -4.03 -14.44
N HIS A 535 -17.09 -2.84 -14.96
CA HIS A 535 -16.10 -2.58 -16.00
C HIS A 535 -15.39 -1.25 -15.74
N ASN A 536 -14.07 -1.30 -15.57
CA ASN A 536 -13.22 -0.14 -15.30
C ASN A 536 -12.22 0.01 -16.45
N ARG A 537 -12.11 1.23 -17.00
CA ARG A 537 -11.14 1.59 -18.04
C ARG A 537 -10.21 2.66 -17.51
N PHE A 538 -8.92 2.39 -17.56
CA PHE A 538 -7.88 3.31 -17.14
C PHE A 538 -7.12 3.85 -18.36
N ALA A 539 -6.84 5.16 -18.37
CA ALA A 539 -6.05 5.79 -19.43
C ALA A 539 -4.54 5.75 -19.12
N ASN A 540 -4.15 6.14 -17.91
CA ASN A 540 -2.75 6.19 -17.46
C ASN A 540 -2.58 5.33 -16.19
N TYR A 541 -2.89 4.03 -16.28
CA TYR A 541 -2.75 3.10 -15.15
C TYR A 541 -1.29 2.98 -14.74
N ILE A 542 -0.97 3.38 -13.51
CA ILE A 542 0.38 3.31 -12.97
C ILE A 542 0.69 1.87 -12.54
N HIS A 543 1.76 1.29 -13.06
CA HIS A 543 2.16 -0.08 -12.76
C HIS A 543 3.68 -0.16 -12.67
N ASN A 544 4.18 -1.18 -11.98
CA ASN A 544 5.59 -1.50 -11.97
C ASN A 544 5.95 -2.33 -13.21
N GLU A 545 6.78 -1.77 -14.06
CA GLU A 545 7.37 -2.43 -15.23
C GLU A 545 8.69 -3.09 -14.82
N ASN A 546 8.86 -4.37 -15.15
CA ASN A 546 10.14 -5.06 -14.96
C ASN A 546 11.10 -4.64 -16.08
N LEU A 547 12.19 -3.98 -15.73
CA LEU A 547 13.21 -3.53 -16.68
C LEU A 547 14.35 -4.54 -16.84
N HIS A 548 14.76 -5.16 -15.74
CA HIS A 548 15.83 -6.15 -15.71
C HIS A 548 15.59 -7.17 -14.59
N ARG A 549 16.16 -8.37 -14.73
CA ARG A 549 16.04 -9.44 -13.75
C ARG A 549 17.36 -10.20 -13.64
N SER A 550 17.85 -10.40 -12.41
CA SER A 550 18.96 -11.30 -12.09
C SER A 550 18.50 -12.31 -11.03
N GLY A 551 18.38 -13.58 -11.41
CA GLY A 551 17.75 -14.59 -10.56
C GLY A 551 16.31 -14.23 -10.20
N ASN A 552 16.01 -14.01 -8.92
CA ASN A 552 14.70 -13.53 -8.44
C ASN A 552 14.67 -12.03 -8.11
N LEU A 553 15.79 -11.31 -8.25
CA LEU A 553 15.88 -9.88 -8.02
C LEU A 553 15.52 -9.10 -9.28
N PHE A 554 14.57 -8.15 -9.17
CA PHE A 554 14.09 -7.35 -10.29
C PHE A 554 14.53 -5.89 -10.17
N ILE A 555 14.88 -5.25 -11.29
CA ILE A 555 14.86 -3.79 -11.42
C ILE A 555 13.49 -3.42 -11.96
N ARG A 556 12.73 -2.63 -11.21
CA ARG A 556 11.38 -2.19 -11.55
C ARG A 556 11.29 -0.68 -11.66
N ARG A 557 10.47 -0.21 -12.59
CA ARG A 557 10.14 1.21 -12.71
C ARG A 557 8.64 1.43 -12.73
N TYR A 558 8.17 2.45 -12.03
CA TYR A 558 6.78 2.90 -12.18
C TYR A 558 6.55 3.51 -13.57
N ASN A 559 5.65 2.93 -14.34
CA ASN A 559 5.30 3.37 -15.69
C ASN A 559 3.77 3.41 -15.90
N GLN A 560 3.30 3.96 -17.02
CA GLN A 560 1.88 4.13 -17.32
C GLN A 560 1.46 3.51 -18.64
N THR A 561 0.35 2.77 -18.59
CA THR A 561 -0.34 2.29 -19.78
C THR A 561 -1.85 2.31 -19.60
N PRO A 562 -2.65 2.26 -20.67
CA PRO A 562 -4.07 1.98 -20.53
C PRO A 562 -4.30 0.60 -19.90
N ALA A 563 -5.34 0.46 -19.06
CA ALA A 563 -5.72 -0.82 -18.47
C ALA A 563 -7.23 -1.03 -18.48
N ARG A 564 -7.65 -2.29 -18.47
CA ARG A 564 -9.08 -2.67 -18.36
C ARG A 564 -9.26 -3.73 -17.30
N PHE A 565 -10.20 -3.52 -16.40
CA PHE A 565 -10.63 -4.50 -15.41
C PHE A 565 -12.12 -4.78 -15.62
N THR A 566 -12.49 -6.05 -15.72
CA THR A 566 -13.88 -6.48 -15.87
C THR A 566 -14.13 -7.65 -14.95
N GLY A 567 -15.26 -7.66 -14.28
CA GLY A 567 -15.57 -8.74 -13.36
C GLY A 567 -17.03 -8.79 -12.96
N ALA A 568 -17.34 -9.84 -12.22
CA ALA A 568 -18.64 -10.07 -11.63
C ALA A 568 -18.44 -10.61 -10.21
N GLU A 569 -19.35 -10.29 -9.31
CA GLU A 569 -19.37 -10.81 -7.96
C GLU A 569 -20.81 -11.01 -7.52
N GLY A 570 -21.08 -12.03 -6.71
CA GLY A 570 -22.41 -12.19 -6.18
C GLY A 570 -22.54 -13.25 -5.10
N GLU A 571 -23.65 -13.15 -4.39
CA GLU A 571 -24.12 -14.15 -3.44
C GLU A 571 -25.60 -14.44 -3.69
N ILE A 572 -25.99 -15.70 -3.55
CA ILE A 572 -27.37 -16.18 -3.58
C ILE A 572 -27.59 -17.06 -2.34
N GLY A 573 -28.60 -16.72 -1.56
CA GLY A 573 -28.95 -17.39 -0.34
C GLY A 573 -30.39 -17.86 -0.32
N TRP A 574 -30.59 -19.07 0.17
CA TRP A 574 -31.89 -19.70 0.35
C TRP A 574 -32.09 -20.06 1.81
N ARG A 575 -33.02 -19.35 2.46
CA ARG A 575 -33.54 -19.67 3.78
C ARG A 575 -34.57 -20.79 3.66
N ILE A 576 -34.13 -22.02 3.87
CA ILE A 576 -34.97 -23.23 3.79
C ILE A 576 -35.97 -23.24 4.95
N THR A 577 -35.49 -22.91 6.16
CA THR A 577 -36.31 -22.69 7.35
C THR A 577 -35.78 -21.47 8.10
N PRO A 578 -36.50 -20.91 9.11
CA PRO A 578 -35.99 -19.79 9.90
C PRO A 578 -34.63 -20.03 10.59
N LYS A 579 -34.21 -21.30 10.72
CA LYS A 579 -32.94 -21.71 11.36
C LYS A 579 -31.87 -22.18 10.36
N HIS A 580 -32.22 -22.36 9.08
CA HIS A 580 -31.31 -22.90 8.07
C HIS A 580 -31.26 -22.00 6.85
N ASP A 581 -30.06 -21.49 6.57
CA ASP A 581 -29.79 -20.57 5.47
C ASP A 581 -28.53 -21.04 4.73
N ILE A 582 -28.69 -21.41 3.46
CA ILE A 582 -27.58 -21.83 2.60
C ILE A 582 -27.26 -20.67 1.68
N THR A 583 -26.00 -20.21 1.67
CA THR A 583 -25.53 -19.15 0.78
C THR A 583 -24.40 -19.66 -0.10
N LEU A 584 -24.56 -19.54 -1.41
CA LEU A 584 -23.50 -19.69 -2.41
C LEU A 584 -22.99 -18.29 -2.78
N PHE A 585 -21.68 -18.11 -2.88
CA PHE A 585 -21.07 -16.85 -3.29
C PHE A 585 -19.87 -17.12 -4.20
N GLY A 586 -19.51 -16.12 -4.99
CA GLY A 586 -18.33 -16.18 -5.85
C GLY A 586 -18.06 -14.84 -6.52
N ASP A 587 -16.83 -14.71 -6.99
CA ASP A 587 -16.37 -13.55 -7.73
C ASP A 587 -15.42 -13.96 -8.86
N PHE A 588 -15.29 -13.06 -9.83
CA PHE A 588 -14.42 -13.20 -10.98
C PHE A 588 -13.90 -11.81 -11.35
N VAL A 589 -12.60 -11.71 -11.60
CA VAL A 589 -11.96 -10.51 -12.09
C VAL A 589 -10.97 -10.83 -13.20
N LYS A 590 -10.95 -9.97 -14.21
CA LYS A 590 -9.99 -10.01 -15.32
C LYS A 590 -9.40 -8.63 -15.53
N GLY A 591 -8.13 -8.47 -15.13
CA GLY A 591 -7.31 -7.29 -15.41
C GLY A 591 -6.43 -7.49 -16.64
N ARG A 592 -6.30 -6.45 -17.47
CA ARG A 592 -5.39 -6.44 -18.64
C ARG A 592 -4.78 -5.05 -18.82
N LEU A 593 -3.44 -5.00 -18.87
CA LEU A 593 -2.72 -3.86 -19.45
C LEU A 593 -2.93 -3.85 -20.98
N LYS A 594 -2.91 -2.67 -21.58
CA LYS A 594 -3.17 -2.42 -23.00
C LYS A 594 -2.12 -1.46 -23.53
N ASN A 595 -1.84 -1.54 -24.83
CA ASN A 595 -0.90 -0.66 -25.52
C ASN A 595 0.46 -0.57 -24.79
N LEU A 596 0.94 -1.74 -24.32
CA LEU A 596 2.30 -1.82 -23.80
C LEU A 596 3.25 -1.40 -24.94
N PRO A 597 4.19 -0.47 -24.70
CA PRO A 597 5.21 -0.16 -25.68
C PRO A 597 5.98 -1.44 -26.02
N ALA A 598 6.50 -1.53 -27.24
CA ALA A 598 7.36 -2.63 -27.60
C ALA A 598 8.62 -2.58 -26.71
N ILE A 599 8.97 -3.72 -26.13
CA ILE A 599 10.14 -3.82 -25.26
C ILE A 599 11.32 -4.06 -26.20
N THR A 600 12.27 -3.13 -26.21
CA THR A 600 13.57 -3.39 -26.83
C THR A 600 14.35 -4.23 -25.84
N GLY A 601 14.47 -5.52 -26.12
CA GLY A 601 15.25 -6.46 -25.32
C GLY A 601 16.55 -6.80 -26.04
N GLU A 602 17.55 -7.21 -25.28
CA GLU A 602 18.74 -7.86 -25.87
C GLU A 602 18.33 -9.21 -26.45
N LYS A 603 18.73 -9.46 -27.69
CA LYS A 603 18.51 -10.75 -28.35
C LYS A 603 19.58 -11.72 -27.87
N ILE A 604 19.32 -12.39 -26.75
CA ILE A 604 20.19 -13.44 -26.22
C ILE A 604 19.71 -14.77 -26.83
N TYR A 605 20.43 -15.29 -27.83
CA TYR A 605 20.23 -16.68 -28.25
C TYR A 605 21.03 -17.63 -27.35
N SER A 606 20.50 -18.84 -27.18
CA SER A 606 21.18 -19.93 -26.50
C SER A 606 22.43 -20.36 -27.28
N ARG A 607 23.59 -20.34 -26.61
CA ARG A 607 24.80 -21.11 -26.88
C ARG A 607 24.99 -21.51 -28.35
N GLU A 608 25.30 -20.55 -29.22
CA GLU A 608 25.95 -20.86 -30.50
C GLU A 608 27.46 -21.05 -30.25
N GLU A 609 28.06 -22.01 -30.94
CA GLU A 609 29.44 -22.48 -30.76
C GLU A 609 30.52 -21.44 -31.11
N ASP A 610 30.15 -20.25 -31.60
CA ASP A 610 31.07 -19.23 -32.13
C ASP A 610 31.30 -18.03 -31.17
N CYS A 611 30.80 -18.11 -29.93
CA CYS A 611 30.93 -17.05 -28.93
C CYS A 611 31.86 -17.48 -27.81
N GLU A 612 33.11 -17.04 -27.85
CA GLU A 612 34.12 -17.34 -26.83
C GLU A 612 34.45 -16.10 -25.99
N ASP A 613 34.67 -16.27 -24.68
CA ASP A 613 35.21 -15.22 -23.82
C ASP A 613 36.72 -14.99 -24.05
N GLU A 614 37.35 -14.12 -23.25
CA GLU A 614 38.80 -13.83 -23.39
C GLU A 614 39.69 -15.07 -23.19
N ASP A 615 39.15 -16.15 -22.61
CA ASP A 615 39.82 -17.41 -22.33
C ASP A 615 39.46 -18.53 -23.32
N GLY A 616 38.57 -18.28 -24.30
CA GLY A 616 38.17 -19.26 -25.31
C GLY A 616 36.96 -20.12 -24.94
N GLU A 617 36.23 -19.79 -23.86
CA GLU A 617 35.12 -20.60 -23.37
C GLU A 617 33.76 -20.16 -23.94
N PRO A 618 32.85 -21.08 -24.30
CA PRO A 618 31.57 -20.74 -24.92
C PRO A 618 30.66 -19.91 -24.01
N THR A 619 30.45 -18.64 -24.37
CA THR A 619 29.64 -17.66 -23.62
C THR A 619 28.41 -17.17 -24.39
N TYR A 620 27.56 -16.37 -23.74
CA TYR A 620 26.38 -15.76 -24.34
C TYR A 620 26.75 -14.39 -24.93
N CYS A 621 26.78 -14.25 -26.25
CA CYS A 621 26.90 -12.93 -26.88
C CYS A 621 25.54 -12.26 -27.08
N VAL A 622 25.47 -10.95 -26.80
CA VAL A 622 24.38 -10.10 -27.27
C VAL A 622 24.60 -9.79 -28.75
N LEU A 623 23.93 -10.53 -29.64
CA LEU A 623 24.05 -10.34 -31.09
C LEU A 623 23.32 -9.09 -31.62
N GLY A 624 22.57 -8.40 -30.77
CA GLY A 624 21.88 -7.16 -31.09
C GLY A 624 20.72 -6.85 -30.14
N THR A 625 20.08 -5.71 -30.38
CA THR A 625 18.81 -5.35 -29.72
C THR A 625 17.65 -5.71 -30.65
N ASP A 626 16.66 -6.44 -30.15
CA ASP A 626 15.45 -6.77 -30.90
C ASP A 626 14.24 -6.12 -30.24
N THR A 627 13.32 -5.62 -31.05
CA THR A 627 12.09 -5.00 -30.57
C THR A 627 11.02 -6.08 -30.46
N ILE A 628 10.87 -6.63 -29.26
CA ILE A 628 9.82 -7.59 -28.98
C ILE A 628 8.51 -6.82 -28.90
N SER A 629 7.72 -6.91 -29.97
CA SER A 629 6.33 -6.49 -29.93
C SER A 629 5.60 -7.29 -28.86
N PRO A 630 4.75 -6.68 -28.01
CA PRO A 630 4.01 -7.41 -27.00
C PRO A 630 3.25 -8.56 -27.67
N PRO A 631 3.23 -9.78 -27.10
CA PRO A 631 2.61 -10.92 -27.77
C PRO A 631 1.17 -10.58 -28.18
N ASN A 632 0.91 -10.67 -29.49
CA ASN A 632 -0.43 -10.52 -30.04
C ASN A 632 -1.26 -11.74 -29.61
N ARG A 633 -1.98 -11.65 -28.49
CA ARG A 633 -2.77 -12.76 -27.94
C ARG A 633 -4.05 -13.10 -28.74
N ASN A 634 -4.19 -12.57 -29.97
CA ASN A 634 -5.17 -13.05 -30.95
C ASN A 634 -4.53 -13.94 -32.03
N ALA A 635 -3.22 -14.19 -31.96
CA ALA A 635 -2.50 -15.16 -32.79
C ALA A 635 -2.35 -16.49 -32.04
#